data_AF-A0AAW2GJ93-F1
#
_entry.id   AF-A0AAW2GJ93-F1
#
_cell.length_a   1.000
_cell.length_b   1.000
_cell.length_c   1.000
_cell.angle_alpha   90.00
_cell.angle_beta   90.00
_cell.angle_gamma   90.00
#
_symmetry.space_group_name_H-M   'P 1'
#
loop_
_entity.id
_entity.type
_entity.pdbx_description
1 polymer ?
#
loop_
_entity_poly.entity_id
_entity_poly.type
_entity_poly.pdbx_seq_one_letter_code
_entity_poly.pdbx_strand_id
1 'polypeptide(L)'
;MSRFQNFPDDRDIWKEIETVTTCLRLEQCDSEAEFLCQMFQHIPQDLQHRLLVMTADHCEDTMEHCTLLLLLLRKFPQTIATHGPRLVETLLTAEKHSHPGRAVNGFRRLLACDALPLLGSAVVELNPRLSLRLLCKAVEFYLAYIQLPQDMQIQNPWDRLFQIVELIGKKLGWELSSLFATPWNREAYSDRLQQYAIAHSTGMCDEPVVRQLLMCTIVVLLRILNEHSALISNEEAMYCLVEAFGEGIYSSAESKLKKRKRDDNAGIIMTSDNDYNGNGLAMAVKLWDLLHNSDYLQRELTKLNQQLRLDNWLNLFLTDLAMYKGLYHEVLARLTEGNNLSSNLRLASTCFFLKDYKGMLEYIILVVNSLPTTLGKISHNLTVPSSRHLHYLTLARFPILQYCCRLLLLAIKENFSLSGNIGDLAIGHALVLMQIDWPQEASILTTITERILNRGSFTYPLFQGYVICVDILEELTYLWTEHGGGVSLDITAGAGIIQNRRITTRGADKGVREELKQAMRRQAARDGVEPLDELLQKFIINEQGAILHSLIIQ
;
A
#
# COMPACT_ATOMS: atom_id res chain seq x y z
N MET A 1 59.44 -14.17 24.82
CA MET A 1 59.21 -14.18 23.36
C MET A 1 59.60 -12.83 22.77
N SER A 2 60.88 -12.64 22.45
CA SER A 2 61.46 -11.47 21.76
C SER A 2 61.63 -11.70 20.24
N ARG A 3 61.03 -12.77 19.69
CA ARG A 3 61.25 -13.19 18.29
C ARG A 3 60.53 -12.32 17.24
N PHE A 4 59.42 -11.67 17.57
CA PHE A 4 58.64 -10.86 16.62
C PHE A 4 59.36 -9.60 16.11
N GLN A 5 60.33 -9.07 16.88
CA GLN A 5 61.15 -7.93 16.43
C GLN A 5 62.28 -8.33 15.48
N ASN A 6 62.63 -9.61 15.42
CA ASN A 6 63.84 -10.07 14.73
C ASN A 6 63.56 -10.70 13.35
N PHE A 7 62.30 -10.96 12.98
CA PHE A 7 61.94 -11.64 11.73
C PHE A 7 60.65 -11.06 11.09
N PRO A 8 60.69 -9.83 10.54
CA PRO A 8 59.54 -9.23 9.85
C PRO A 8 59.15 -9.96 8.55
N ASP A 9 60.06 -10.71 7.93
CA ASP A 9 59.88 -11.33 6.59
C ASP A 9 59.57 -12.85 6.62
N ASP A 10 59.31 -13.45 7.79
CA ASP A 10 59.07 -14.89 7.90
C ASP A 10 57.62 -15.26 7.53
N ARG A 11 57.45 -15.83 6.33
CA ARG A 11 56.14 -16.18 5.76
C ARG A 11 55.35 -17.19 6.58
N ASP A 12 56.02 -18.11 7.28
CA ASP A 12 55.31 -19.17 8.00
C ASP A 12 54.71 -18.63 9.31
N ILE A 13 55.40 -17.69 9.96
CA ILE A 13 54.89 -16.97 11.14
C ILE A 13 53.67 -16.11 10.76
N TRP A 14 53.72 -15.43 9.61
CA TRP A 14 52.59 -14.61 9.14
C TRP A 14 51.34 -15.45 8.82
N LYS A 15 51.50 -16.65 8.24
CA LYS A 15 50.39 -17.58 8.02
C LYS A 15 49.74 -18.05 9.33
N GLU A 16 50.53 -18.33 10.36
CA GLU A 16 49.99 -18.68 11.67
C GLU A 16 49.23 -17.51 12.30
N ILE A 17 49.74 -16.28 12.16
CA ILE A 17 49.06 -15.06 12.64
C ILE A 17 47.76 -14.80 11.87
N GLU A 18 47.74 -14.99 10.55
CA GLU A 18 46.53 -14.91 9.71
C GLU A 18 45.50 -15.96 10.13
N THR A 19 45.95 -17.18 10.45
CA THR A 19 45.08 -18.25 10.93
C THR A 19 44.44 -17.87 12.27
N VAL A 20 45.25 -17.41 13.24
CA VAL A 20 44.76 -16.96 14.55
C VAL A 20 43.79 -15.79 14.42
N THR A 21 44.12 -14.78 13.61
CA THR A 21 43.24 -13.62 13.39
C THR A 21 41.97 -13.96 12.62
N THR A 22 41.99 -15.00 11.79
CA THR A 22 40.80 -15.55 11.15
C THR A 22 39.89 -16.25 12.16
N CYS A 23 40.45 -17.07 13.05
CA CYS A 23 39.69 -17.69 14.14
C CYS A 23 39.07 -16.65 15.08
N LEU A 24 39.78 -15.56 15.40
CA LEU A 24 39.26 -14.47 16.24
C LEU A 24 38.05 -13.72 15.65
N ARG A 25 37.75 -13.90 14.35
CA ARG A 25 36.63 -13.27 13.64
C ARG A 25 35.40 -14.16 13.55
N LEU A 26 35.50 -15.45 13.86
CA LEU A 26 34.39 -16.40 13.73
C LEU A 26 33.36 -16.20 14.84
N GLU A 27 32.07 -16.17 14.47
CA GLU A 27 30.96 -16.15 15.43
C GLU A 27 30.66 -17.54 16.01
N GLN A 28 31.08 -18.60 15.31
CA GLN A 28 31.05 -20.00 15.74
C GLN A 28 32.42 -20.62 15.49
N CYS A 29 33.09 -21.05 16.56
CA CYS A 29 34.40 -21.69 16.49
C CYS A 29 34.25 -23.21 16.58
N ASP A 30 35.03 -23.93 15.79
CA ASP A 30 35.31 -25.33 16.06
C ASP A 30 36.34 -25.45 17.21
N SER A 31 36.59 -26.67 17.68
CA SER A 31 37.49 -26.92 18.81
C SER A 31 38.91 -26.39 18.59
N GLU A 32 39.36 -26.32 17.34
CA GLU A 32 40.69 -25.81 16.97
C GLU A 32 40.73 -24.27 16.97
N ALA A 33 39.71 -23.61 16.40
CA ALA A 33 39.56 -22.16 16.45
C ALA A 33 39.38 -21.65 17.90
N GLU A 34 38.67 -22.39 18.76
CA GLU A 34 38.57 -22.07 20.19
C GLU A 34 39.94 -22.12 20.89
N PHE A 35 40.73 -23.16 20.63
CA PHE A 35 42.09 -23.29 21.17
C PHE A 35 42.98 -22.11 20.73
N LEU A 36 42.95 -21.75 19.44
CA LEU A 36 43.73 -20.62 18.91
C LEU A 36 43.28 -19.28 19.51
N CYS A 37 41.97 -19.09 19.71
CA CYS A 37 41.44 -17.91 20.40
C CYS A 37 41.91 -17.85 21.86
N GLN A 38 41.91 -18.99 22.58
CA GLN A 38 42.41 -19.08 23.96
C GLN A 38 43.91 -18.80 24.01
N MET A 39 44.70 -19.34 23.10
CA MET A 39 46.15 -19.08 23.01
C MET A 39 46.42 -17.58 22.84
N PHE A 40 45.67 -16.92 21.95
CA PHE A 40 45.79 -15.47 21.76
C PHE A 40 45.47 -14.68 23.04
N GLN A 41 44.47 -15.09 23.82
CA GLN A 41 44.12 -14.44 25.09
C GLN A 41 45.23 -14.49 26.14
N HIS A 42 46.11 -15.50 26.10
CA HIS A 42 47.24 -15.65 27.02
C HIS A 42 48.46 -14.78 26.63
N ILE A 43 48.45 -14.15 25.46
CA ILE A 43 49.48 -13.19 25.04
C ILE A 43 49.27 -11.87 25.82
N PRO A 44 50.34 -11.17 26.25
CA PRO A 44 50.21 -9.85 26.87
C PRO A 44 49.44 -8.85 25.99
N GLN A 45 48.56 -8.02 26.58
CA GLN A 45 47.70 -7.08 25.85
C GLN A 45 48.47 -6.15 24.90
N ASP A 46 49.64 -5.65 25.31
CA ASP A 46 50.49 -4.80 24.47
C ASP A 46 50.99 -5.52 23.19
N LEU A 47 51.22 -6.83 23.29
CA LEU A 47 51.66 -7.65 22.16
C LEU A 47 50.46 -8.04 21.28
N GLN A 48 49.31 -8.37 21.88
CA GLN A 48 48.07 -8.60 21.13
C GLN A 48 47.71 -7.38 20.26
N HIS A 49 47.79 -6.17 20.85
CA HIS A 49 47.53 -4.92 20.16
C HIS A 49 48.51 -4.72 18.99
N ARG A 50 49.82 -4.85 19.22
CA ARG A 50 50.84 -4.69 18.18
C ARG A 50 50.68 -5.71 17.06
N LEU A 51 50.42 -6.97 17.40
CA LEU A 51 50.18 -8.03 16.40
C LEU A 51 49.01 -7.66 15.50
N LEU A 52 47.86 -7.27 16.05
CA LEU A 52 46.69 -6.89 15.24
C LEU A 52 46.93 -5.67 14.36
N VAL A 53 47.62 -4.64 14.88
CA VAL A 53 48.00 -3.46 14.07
C VAL A 53 48.93 -3.87 12.93
N MET A 54 49.97 -4.65 13.23
CA MET A 54 50.91 -5.09 12.21
C MET A 54 50.24 -5.98 11.16
N THR A 55 49.37 -6.92 11.55
CA THR A 55 48.62 -7.75 10.60
C THR A 55 47.70 -6.91 9.73
N ALA A 56 47.01 -5.90 10.30
CA ALA A 56 46.19 -5.00 9.50
C ALA A 56 47.04 -4.21 8.49
N ASP A 57 48.20 -3.68 8.88
CA ASP A 57 49.07 -2.90 7.98
C ASP A 57 49.75 -3.75 6.89
N HIS A 58 49.93 -5.07 7.10
CA HIS A 58 50.47 -6.00 6.08
C HIS A 58 49.40 -6.62 5.18
N CYS A 59 48.12 -6.36 5.44
CA CYS A 59 47.01 -6.94 4.68
C CYS A 59 46.85 -6.25 3.32
N GLU A 60 46.91 -7.03 2.23
CA GLU A 60 46.74 -6.52 0.85
C GLU A 60 45.26 -6.30 0.48
N ASP A 61 44.35 -7.12 1.02
CA ASP A 61 42.92 -7.00 0.77
C ASP A 61 42.28 -5.91 1.64
N THR A 62 41.57 -4.97 1.00
CA THR A 62 41.01 -3.82 1.71
C THR A 62 39.84 -4.20 2.64
N MET A 63 39.08 -5.26 2.32
CA MET A 63 37.97 -5.73 3.16
C MET A 63 38.51 -6.41 4.42
N GLU A 64 39.51 -7.26 4.27
CA GLU A 64 40.21 -7.91 5.36
C GLU A 64 40.89 -6.89 6.27
N HIS A 65 41.58 -5.89 5.68
CA HIS A 65 42.14 -4.76 6.42
C HIS A 65 41.09 -4.05 7.29
N CYS A 66 39.93 -3.70 6.72
CA CYS A 66 38.84 -3.07 7.47
C CYS A 66 38.28 -3.97 8.59
N THR A 67 38.19 -5.28 8.33
CA THR A 67 37.70 -6.26 9.31
C THR A 67 38.67 -6.44 10.48
N LEU A 68 39.98 -6.46 10.21
CA LEU A 68 41.04 -6.52 11.23
C LEU A 68 41.06 -5.25 12.08
N LEU A 69 40.90 -4.07 11.45
CA LEU A 69 40.74 -2.83 12.20
C LEU A 69 39.50 -2.84 13.09
N LEU A 70 38.36 -3.34 12.61
CA LEU A 70 37.16 -3.49 13.45
C LEU A 70 37.40 -4.42 14.65
N LEU A 71 38.11 -5.53 14.45
CA LEU A 71 38.50 -6.45 15.53
C LEU A 71 39.40 -5.75 16.56
N LEU A 72 40.37 -4.96 16.11
CA LEU A 72 41.23 -4.14 16.96
C LEU A 72 40.40 -3.16 17.80
N LEU A 73 39.48 -2.43 17.17
CA LEU A 73 38.62 -1.45 17.85
C LEU A 73 37.70 -2.09 18.90
N ARG A 74 37.20 -3.30 18.63
CA ARG A 74 36.36 -4.07 19.57
C ARG A 74 37.15 -4.56 20.78
N LYS A 75 38.36 -5.07 20.58
CA LYS A 75 39.21 -5.61 21.66
C LYS A 75 39.90 -4.53 22.47
N PHE A 76 40.24 -3.40 21.85
CA PHE A 76 40.98 -2.30 22.46
C PHE A 76 40.25 -0.95 22.25
N PRO A 77 39.17 -0.66 23.00
CA PRO A 77 38.36 0.54 22.81
C PRO A 77 39.12 1.88 22.91
N GLN A 78 40.24 1.91 23.63
CA GLN A 78 41.14 3.07 23.72
C GLN A 78 41.71 3.50 22.36
N THR A 79 41.71 2.60 21.39
CA THR A 79 42.24 2.83 20.03
C THR A 79 41.20 3.42 19.07
N ILE A 80 39.94 3.54 19.49
CA ILE A 80 38.85 4.05 18.62
C ILE A 80 39.12 5.49 18.20
N ALA A 81 39.67 6.32 19.09
CA ALA A 81 40.01 7.71 18.77
C ALA A 81 41.11 7.82 17.70
N THR A 82 42.05 6.86 17.66
CA THR A 82 43.21 6.90 16.75
C THR A 82 42.92 6.21 15.42
N HIS A 83 42.31 5.03 15.43
CA HIS A 83 42.11 4.21 14.23
C HIS A 83 40.67 4.28 13.66
N GLY A 84 39.69 4.72 14.44
CA GLY A 84 38.30 4.83 14.02
C GLY A 84 38.06 5.74 12.81
N PRO A 85 38.56 7.00 12.82
CA PRO A 85 38.43 7.89 11.66
C PRO A 85 39.08 7.34 10.38
N ARG A 86 40.27 6.72 10.50
CA ARG A 86 40.98 6.08 9.38
C ARG A 86 40.17 4.92 8.80
N LEU A 87 39.58 4.08 9.64
CA LEU A 87 38.69 2.99 9.21
C LEU A 87 37.50 3.53 8.40
N VAL A 88 36.84 4.60 8.88
CA VAL A 88 35.72 5.21 8.16
C VAL A 88 36.16 5.74 6.80
N GLU A 89 37.29 6.42 6.72
CA GLU A 89 37.83 6.93 5.46
C GLU A 89 38.15 5.81 4.47
N THR A 90 38.79 4.73 4.94
CA THR A 90 39.09 3.56 4.12
C THR A 90 37.81 2.91 3.60
N LEU A 91 36.80 2.69 4.45
CA LEU A 91 35.51 2.10 4.05
C LEU A 91 34.78 2.95 3.00
N LEU A 92 34.76 4.29 3.19
CA LEU A 92 34.13 5.21 2.24
C LEU A 92 34.87 5.26 0.89
N THR A 93 36.20 5.18 0.93
CA THR A 93 37.05 5.22 -0.26
C THR A 93 36.97 3.92 -1.03
N ALA A 94 37.07 2.77 -0.36
CA ALA A 94 36.96 1.46 -0.96
C ALA A 94 35.59 1.26 -1.62
N GLU A 95 34.51 1.62 -0.92
CA GLU A 95 33.17 1.59 -1.49
C GLU A 95 33.05 2.40 -2.79
N LYS A 96 33.60 3.63 -2.80
CA LYS A 96 33.50 4.52 -3.97
C LYS A 96 34.12 3.91 -5.22
N HIS A 97 35.21 3.15 -5.06
CA HIS A 97 35.91 2.53 -6.19
C HIS A 97 35.31 1.18 -6.57
N SER A 98 34.98 0.32 -5.60
CA SER A 98 34.55 -1.05 -5.85
C SER A 98 33.04 -1.19 -6.13
N HIS A 99 32.20 -0.33 -5.56
CA HIS A 99 30.74 -0.46 -5.60
C HIS A 99 30.02 0.88 -5.83
N PRO A 100 30.33 1.60 -6.92
CA PRO A 100 29.74 2.92 -7.17
C PRO A 100 28.23 2.84 -7.26
N GLY A 101 27.55 3.54 -6.36
CA GLY A 101 26.09 3.67 -6.38
C GLY A 101 25.31 2.40 -5.99
N ARG A 102 25.92 1.38 -5.38
CA ARG A 102 25.19 0.24 -4.79
C ARG A 102 25.06 0.40 -3.29
N ALA A 103 23.84 0.50 -2.77
CA ALA A 103 23.59 0.70 -1.34
C ALA A 103 23.90 -0.56 -0.52
N VAL A 104 23.51 -1.74 -0.99
CA VAL A 104 23.81 -3.02 -0.31
C VAL A 104 25.13 -3.57 -0.88
N ASN A 105 26.18 -3.52 -0.07
CA ASN A 105 27.51 -4.05 -0.38
C ASN A 105 28.30 -4.36 0.92
N GLY A 106 29.38 -5.13 0.82
CA GLY A 106 30.18 -5.56 1.98
C GLY A 106 30.79 -4.41 2.80
N PHE A 107 31.30 -3.37 2.14
CA PHE A 107 31.90 -2.22 2.83
C PHE A 107 30.85 -1.40 3.58
N ARG A 108 29.67 -1.18 2.96
CA ARG A 108 28.58 -0.46 3.61
C ARG A 108 27.94 -1.26 4.73
N ARG A 109 27.92 -2.59 4.61
CA ARG A 109 27.54 -3.47 5.72
C ARG A 109 28.47 -3.32 6.91
N LEU A 110 29.79 -3.44 6.72
CA LEU A 110 30.77 -3.23 7.80
C LEU A 110 30.65 -1.82 8.41
N LEU A 111 30.42 -0.81 7.57
CA LEU A 111 30.21 0.55 8.06
C LEU A 111 28.96 0.65 8.95
N ALA A 112 27.80 0.24 8.43
CA ALA A 112 26.51 0.43 9.09
C ALA A 112 26.29 -0.51 10.28
N CYS A 113 26.69 -1.77 10.17
CA CYS A 113 26.42 -2.81 11.17
C CYS A 113 27.49 -2.88 12.27
N ASP A 114 28.73 -2.47 11.98
CA ASP A 114 29.86 -2.71 12.88
C ASP A 114 30.58 -1.41 13.27
N ALA A 115 31.02 -0.61 12.30
CA ALA A 115 31.82 0.59 12.58
C ALA A 115 31.00 1.69 13.27
N LEU A 116 29.81 2.01 12.76
CA LEU A 116 28.99 3.10 13.33
C LEU A 116 28.47 2.81 14.74
N PRO A 117 28.00 1.60 15.10
CA PRO A 117 27.66 1.28 16.48
C PRO A 117 28.83 1.47 17.45
N LEU A 118 30.03 1.06 17.05
CA LEU A 118 31.25 1.22 17.86
C LEU A 118 31.62 2.70 18.03
N LEU A 119 31.64 3.46 16.94
CA LEU A 119 31.99 4.88 16.98
C LEU A 119 30.94 5.74 17.68
N GLY A 120 29.66 5.39 17.53
CA GLY A 120 28.53 6.08 18.15
C GLY A 120 28.49 5.90 19.66
N SER A 121 28.93 4.73 20.17
CA SER A 121 29.01 4.44 21.61
C SER A 121 30.30 4.91 22.28
N ALA A 122 31.40 5.04 21.52
CA ALA A 122 32.69 5.49 22.04
C ALA A 122 32.70 6.99 22.37
N VAL A 123 33.57 7.41 23.28
CA VAL A 123 33.81 8.85 23.60
C VAL A 123 34.76 9.46 22.56
N VAL A 124 34.33 9.45 21.29
CA VAL A 124 35.05 10.06 20.17
C VAL A 124 34.22 11.17 19.56
N GLU A 125 34.86 12.29 19.26
CA GLU A 125 34.25 13.40 18.53
C GLU A 125 34.34 13.12 17.02
N LEU A 126 33.19 12.97 16.39
CA LEU A 126 33.08 12.89 14.94
C LEU A 126 32.62 14.25 14.41
N ASN A 127 33.26 14.72 13.35
CA ASN A 127 32.85 15.95 12.67
C ASN A 127 31.35 15.87 12.30
N PRO A 128 30.51 16.84 12.69
CA PRO A 128 29.06 16.79 12.45
C PRO A 128 28.67 16.55 10.98
N ARG A 129 29.40 17.13 10.02
CA ARG A 129 29.16 16.92 8.58
C ARG A 129 29.44 15.47 8.16
N LEU A 130 30.49 14.87 8.72
CA LEU A 130 30.82 13.48 8.48
C LEU A 130 29.78 12.57 9.13
N SER A 131 29.45 12.78 10.41
CA SER A 131 28.45 12.01 11.16
C SER A 131 27.12 11.93 10.43
N LEU A 132 26.65 13.06 9.91
CA LEU A 132 25.44 13.13 9.11
C LEU A 132 25.54 12.36 7.78
N ARG A 133 26.67 12.48 7.06
CA ARG A 133 26.90 11.72 5.83
C ARG A 133 26.89 10.22 6.10
N LEU A 134 27.48 9.80 7.22
CA LEU A 134 27.50 8.41 7.66
C LEU A 134 26.10 7.91 8.02
N LEU A 135 25.31 8.72 8.74
CA LEU A 135 23.92 8.42 9.06
C LEU A 135 23.09 8.21 7.79
N CYS A 136 23.18 9.09 6.81
CA CYS A 136 22.46 8.92 5.54
C CYS A 136 22.86 7.63 4.82
N LYS A 137 24.16 7.29 4.78
CA LYS A 137 24.63 6.02 4.18
C LYS A 137 24.07 4.80 4.91
N ALA A 138 24.03 4.84 6.24
CA ALA A 138 23.48 3.74 7.03
C ALA A 138 21.96 3.60 6.81
N VAL A 139 21.23 4.71 6.80
CA VAL A 139 19.79 4.73 6.51
C VAL A 139 19.53 4.16 5.11
N GLU A 140 20.24 4.63 4.08
CA GLU A 140 20.13 4.10 2.71
C GLU A 140 20.41 2.58 2.65
N PHE A 141 21.45 2.12 3.37
CA PHE A 141 21.80 0.69 3.44
C PHE A 141 20.66 -0.15 4.04
N TYR A 142 20.18 0.21 5.23
CA TYR A 142 19.12 -0.57 5.89
C TYR A 142 17.82 -0.55 5.10
N LEU A 143 17.43 0.62 4.55
CA LEU A 143 16.24 0.72 3.71
C LEU A 143 16.34 -0.17 2.46
N ALA A 144 17.49 -0.16 1.78
CA ALA A 144 17.69 -1.01 0.60
C ALA A 144 17.73 -2.50 0.97
N TYR A 145 18.34 -2.85 2.11
CA TYR A 145 18.39 -4.23 2.62
C TYR A 145 17.01 -4.76 3.01
N ILE A 146 16.14 -3.92 3.60
CA ILE A 146 14.78 -4.30 3.97
C ILE A 146 13.91 -4.58 2.73
N GLN A 147 14.07 -3.81 1.65
CA GLN A 147 13.33 -4.05 0.40
C GLN A 147 13.80 -5.30 -0.34
N LEU A 148 15.10 -5.56 -0.33
CA LEU A 148 15.70 -6.68 -1.04
C LEU A 148 16.76 -7.36 -0.15
N PRO A 149 16.35 -8.27 0.74
CA PRO A 149 17.29 -9.02 1.57
C PRO A 149 18.15 -9.91 0.69
N GLN A 150 19.46 -9.63 0.60
CA GLN A 150 20.38 -10.46 -0.19
C GLN A 150 20.85 -11.69 0.57
N ASP A 151 21.00 -11.58 1.90
CA ASP A 151 21.42 -12.65 2.81
C ASP A 151 20.63 -12.54 4.12
N MET A 152 20.09 -13.64 4.67
CA MET A 152 19.28 -13.69 5.91
C MET A 152 20.06 -13.40 7.22
N GLN A 153 21.15 -12.64 7.16
CA GLN A 153 22.09 -12.52 8.29
C GLN A 153 21.77 -11.38 9.27
N ILE A 154 21.05 -10.32 8.87
CA ILE A 154 20.73 -9.21 9.78
C ILE A 154 19.38 -9.44 10.44
N GLN A 155 19.40 -9.89 11.69
CA GLN A 155 18.20 -9.98 12.52
C GLN A 155 17.70 -8.58 12.88
N ASN A 156 16.38 -8.38 12.76
CA ASN A 156 15.67 -7.13 13.09
C ASN A 156 16.34 -5.87 12.51
N PRO A 157 16.40 -5.70 11.18
CA PRO A 157 17.11 -4.59 10.54
C PRO A 157 16.56 -3.20 10.94
N TRP A 158 15.29 -3.11 11.31
CA TRP A 158 14.68 -1.87 11.80
C TRP A 158 15.20 -1.45 13.18
N ASP A 159 15.38 -2.39 14.10
CA ASP A 159 15.94 -2.11 15.43
C ASP A 159 17.39 -1.65 15.31
N ARG A 160 18.15 -2.28 14.40
CA ARG A 160 19.53 -1.87 14.08
C ARG A 160 19.56 -0.47 13.47
N LEU A 161 18.66 -0.16 12.54
CA LEU A 161 18.54 1.19 11.98
C LEU A 161 18.21 2.23 13.06
N PHE A 162 17.24 1.95 13.93
CA PHE A 162 16.86 2.85 15.03
C PHE A 162 18.01 3.08 16.01
N GLN A 163 18.76 2.03 16.34
CA GLN A 163 19.98 2.13 17.15
C GLN A 163 21.01 3.07 16.51
N ILE A 164 21.21 3.00 15.19
CA ILE A 164 22.12 3.91 14.49
C ILE A 164 21.62 5.37 14.52
N VAL A 165 20.33 5.59 14.28
CA VAL A 165 19.74 6.94 14.35
C VAL A 165 19.87 7.51 15.76
N GLU A 166 19.68 6.69 16.79
CA GLU A 166 19.88 7.07 18.19
C GLU A 166 21.34 7.47 18.46
N LEU A 167 22.30 6.59 18.16
CA LEU A 167 23.71 6.78 18.49
C LEU A 167 24.31 7.97 17.75
N ILE A 168 24.10 8.05 16.44
CA ILE A 168 24.64 9.14 15.64
C ILE A 168 23.86 10.44 15.88
N GLY A 169 22.56 10.36 16.14
CA GLY A 169 21.76 11.51 16.57
C GLY A 169 22.28 12.12 17.87
N LYS A 170 22.66 11.30 18.86
CA LYS A 170 23.32 11.78 20.10
C LYS A 170 24.63 12.50 19.81
N LYS A 171 25.46 11.97 18.89
CA LYS A 171 26.71 12.63 18.45
C LYS A 171 26.48 13.96 17.73
N LEU A 172 25.34 14.10 17.06
CA LEU A 172 24.92 15.34 16.40
C LEU A 172 24.20 16.32 17.35
N GLY A 173 23.98 15.95 18.61
CA GLY A 173 23.22 16.76 19.57
C GLY A 173 21.72 16.84 19.28
N TRP A 174 21.15 15.86 18.58
CA TRP A 174 19.72 15.84 18.25
C TRP A 174 18.85 15.46 19.44
N GLU A 175 17.83 16.27 19.71
CA GLU A 175 16.84 16.02 20.76
C GLU A 175 15.99 14.78 20.43
N LEU A 176 15.64 14.64 19.15
CA LEU A 176 14.86 13.51 18.63
C LEU A 176 15.61 12.17 18.68
N SER A 177 16.93 12.16 18.92
CA SER A 177 17.68 10.90 18.99
C SER A 177 17.16 9.97 20.09
N SER A 178 16.76 10.55 21.22
CA SER A 178 16.19 9.82 22.37
C SER A 178 14.86 9.12 22.08
N LEU A 179 14.16 9.49 21.00
CA LEU A 179 12.94 8.78 20.56
C LEU A 179 13.26 7.33 20.20
N PHE A 180 14.39 7.09 19.54
CA PHE A 180 14.78 5.79 19.02
C PHE A 180 15.35 4.83 20.08
N ALA A 181 15.57 5.32 21.30
CA ALA A 181 15.94 4.51 22.45
C ALA A 181 14.73 3.79 23.09
N THR A 182 13.51 4.22 22.76
CA THR A 182 12.28 3.63 23.32
C THR A 182 11.79 2.46 22.47
N PRO A 183 11.01 1.52 23.04
CA PRO A 183 10.39 0.46 22.24
C PRO A 183 9.49 1.04 21.15
N TRP A 184 9.49 0.42 19.97
CA TRP A 184 8.72 0.90 18.83
C TRP A 184 7.22 0.97 19.15
N ASN A 185 6.65 2.15 18.98
CA ASN A 185 5.21 2.40 19.06
C ASN A 185 4.84 3.50 18.05
N ARG A 186 4.01 3.15 17.06
CA ARG A 186 3.68 4.06 15.95
C ARG A 186 3.14 5.40 16.43
N GLU A 187 2.21 5.37 17.38
CA GLU A 187 1.48 6.53 17.90
C GLU A 187 2.43 7.44 18.68
N ALA A 188 3.14 6.87 19.65
CA ALA A 188 4.11 7.63 20.46
C ALA A 188 5.20 8.29 19.62
N TYR A 189 5.72 7.60 18.60
CA TYR A 189 6.73 8.16 17.69
C TYR A 189 6.14 9.31 16.86
N SER A 190 4.93 9.13 16.33
CA SER A 190 4.29 10.13 15.47
C SER A 190 3.91 11.38 16.27
N ASP A 191 3.35 11.21 17.47
CA ASP A 191 3.00 12.30 18.38
C ASP A 191 4.24 13.10 18.79
N ARG A 192 5.35 12.42 19.10
CA ARG A 192 6.59 13.10 19.49
C ARG A 192 7.20 13.92 18.35
N LEU A 193 7.15 13.42 17.12
CA LEU A 193 7.58 14.18 15.93
C LEU A 193 6.69 15.40 15.70
N GLN A 194 5.38 15.25 15.87
CA GLN A 194 4.44 16.36 15.75
C GLN A 194 4.64 17.41 16.84
N GLN A 195 4.84 16.99 18.10
CA GLN A 195 5.17 17.88 19.22
C GLN A 195 6.46 18.66 18.96
N TYR A 196 7.50 17.99 18.46
CA TYR A 196 8.76 18.64 18.11
C TYR A 196 8.57 19.71 17.03
N ALA A 197 7.81 19.41 15.97
CA ALA A 197 7.52 20.36 14.91
C ALA A 197 6.69 21.57 15.40
N ILE A 198 5.75 21.35 16.32
CA ILE A 198 4.96 22.44 16.94
C ILE A 198 5.87 23.33 17.80
N ALA A 199 6.67 22.71 18.67
CA ALA A 199 7.59 23.42 19.57
C ALA A 199 8.61 24.29 18.81
N HIS A 200 9.05 23.82 17.64
CA HIS A 200 10.02 24.49 16.80
C HIS A 200 9.39 25.21 15.59
N SER A 201 8.08 25.47 15.61
CA SER A 201 7.35 26.07 14.47
C SER A 201 7.95 27.40 14.00
N THR A 202 8.50 28.20 14.90
CA THR A 202 9.20 29.47 14.58
C THR A 202 10.60 29.29 14.01
N GLY A 203 11.21 28.12 14.21
CA GLY A 203 12.56 27.74 13.76
C GLY A 203 12.58 26.84 12.52
N MET A 204 11.48 26.70 11.79
CA MET A 204 11.36 25.83 10.60
C MET A 204 12.16 26.30 9.36
N CYS A 205 13.12 27.21 9.54
CA CYS A 205 14.13 27.59 8.56
C CYS A 205 15.56 27.34 9.06
N ASP A 206 15.72 26.88 10.31
CA ASP A 206 17.01 26.54 10.89
C ASP A 206 17.44 25.14 10.46
N GLU A 207 18.62 25.04 9.83
CA GLU A 207 19.13 23.81 9.23
C GLU A 207 19.19 22.62 10.21
N PRO A 208 19.77 22.73 11.43
CA PRO A 208 19.79 21.62 12.39
C PRO A 208 18.40 21.14 12.84
N VAL A 209 17.46 22.07 13.04
CA VAL A 209 16.08 21.75 13.46
C VAL A 209 15.36 20.98 12.35
N VAL A 210 15.43 21.51 11.13
CA VAL A 210 14.77 20.92 9.96
C VAL A 210 15.38 19.57 9.61
N ARG A 211 16.70 19.43 9.73
CA ARG A 211 17.41 18.21 9.35
C ARG A 211 17.10 17.02 10.25
N GLN A 212 17.05 17.22 11.57
CA GLN A 212 16.66 16.13 12.48
C GLN A 212 15.19 15.76 12.28
N LEU A 213 14.30 16.75 12.12
CA LEU A 213 12.88 16.49 11.87
C LEU A 213 12.69 15.67 10.59
N LEU A 214 13.34 16.06 9.48
CA LEU A 214 13.28 15.35 8.21
C LEU A 214 13.77 13.91 8.31
N MET A 215 14.98 13.71 8.83
CA MET A 215 15.59 12.39 8.92
C MET A 215 14.77 11.45 9.81
N CYS A 216 14.39 11.91 11.01
CA CYS A 216 13.62 11.10 11.95
C CYS A 216 12.22 10.81 11.41
N THR A 217 11.53 11.80 10.82
CA THR A 217 10.19 11.60 10.25
C THR A 217 10.21 10.65 9.07
N ILE A 218 11.20 10.73 8.18
CA ILE A 218 11.31 9.79 7.05
C ILE A 218 11.57 8.36 7.54
N VAL A 219 12.47 8.17 8.49
CA VAL A 219 12.74 6.82 9.02
C VAL A 219 11.48 6.21 9.66
N VAL A 220 10.73 7.01 10.44
CA VAL A 220 9.48 6.57 11.08
C VAL A 220 8.37 6.33 10.05
N LEU A 221 8.20 7.24 9.09
CA LEU A 221 7.24 7.10 7.98
C LEU A 221 7.49 5.81 7.22
N LEU A 222 8.73 5.53 6.81
CA LEU A 222 9.06 4.34 6.06
C LEU A 222 8.86 3.06 6.88
N ARG A 223 9.10 3.08 8.20
CA ARG A 223 8.76 1.95 9.08
C ARG A 223 7.25 1.70 9.10
N ILE A 224 6.45 2.74 9.24
CA ILE A 224 4.98 2.65 9.21
C ILE A 224 4.50 2.12 7.86
N LEU A 225 5.07 2.62 6.75
CA LEU A 225 4.74 2.15 5.41
C LEU A 225 5.12 0.69 5.19
N ASN A 226 6.26 0.24 5.74
CA ASN A 226 6.66 -1.17 5.67
C ASN A 226 5.68 -2.08 6.43
N GLU A 227 5.29 -1.70 7.65
CA GLU A 227 4.28 -2.44 8.42
C GLU A 227 2.91 -2.41 7.73
N HIS A 228 2.54 -1.27 7.17
CA HIS A 228 1.32 -1.12 6.40
C HIS A 228 1.31 -2.05 5.19
N SER A 229 2.39 -2.05 4.40
CA SER A 229 2.55 -2.89 3.21
C SER A 229 2.44 -4.38 3.55
N ALA A 230 3.02 -4.82 4.67
CA ALA A 230 2.93 -6.21 5.12
C ALA A 230 1.50 -6.62 5.53
N LEU A 231 0.68 -5.68 6.00
CA LEU A 231 -0.71 -5.93 6.37
C LEU A 231 -1.65 -5.96 5.14
N ILE A 232 -1.36 -5.18 4.11
CA ILE A 232 -2.18 -5.11 2.88
C ILE A 232 -1.72 -6.06 1.76
N SER A 233 -0.55 -6.66 1.91
CA SER A 233 0.00 -7.62 0.95
C SER A 233 0.65 -8.75 1.73
N ASN A 234 -0.16 -9.72 2.15
CA ASN A 234 0.32 -10.96 2.76
C ASN A 234 0.09 -12.15 1.82
N GLU A 235 0.59 -13.33 2.18
CA GLU A 235 0.47 -14.54 1.36
C GLU A 235 -1.00 -15.01 1.20
N GLU A 236 -1.89 -14.62 2.12
CA GLU A 236 -3.30 -15.06 2.16
C GLU A 236 -4.23 -14.14 1.36
N ALA A 237 -3.97 -12.83 1.35
CA ALA A 237 -4.82 -11.81 0.76
C ALA A 237 -4.03 -10.55 0.37
N MET A 238 -4.31 -10.06 -0.84
CA MET A 238 -3.84 -8.74 -1.30
C MET A 238 -5.02 -7.76 -1.30
N TYR A 239 -4.77 -6.53 -0.88
CA TYR A 239 -5.80 -5.48 -0.84
C TYR A 239 -5.45 -4.32 -1.76
N CYS A 240 -6.48 -3.63 -2.22
CA CYS A 240 -6.39 -2.40 -2.98
C CYS A 240 -7.25 -1.32 -2.32
N LEU A 241 -6.62 -0.20 -1.96
CA LEU A 241 -7.37 0.98 -1.55
C LEU A 241 -8.19 1.54 -2.73
N VAL A 242 -9.50 1.60 -2.55
CA VAL A 242 -10.45 2.22 -3.48
C VAL A 242 -11.32 3.22 -2.72
N GLU A 243 -11.89 4.19 -3.44
CA GLU A 243 -12.93 5.03 -2.85
C GLU A 243 -14.28 4.33 -2.99
N ALA A 244 -14.87 4.01 -1.84
CA ALA A 244 -16.11 3.30 -1.71
C ALA A 244 -17.27 4.27 -1.42
N PHE A 245 -18.43 3.73 -1.07
CA PHE A 245 -19.67 4.49 -1.18
C PHE A 245 -20.07 5.10 0.16
N GLY A 246 -20.27 6.41 0.17
CA GLY A 246 -20.81 7.14 1.31
C GLY A 246 -22.30 7.43 1.13
N GLU A 247 -23.12 7.05 2.11
CA GLU A 247 -24.50 7.54 2.20
C GLU A 247 -24.48 8.89 2.91
N GLY A 248 -24.77 9.95 2.14
CA GLY A 248 -24.82 11.30 2.67
C GLY A 248 -25.83 11.40 3.80
N ILE A 249 -25.37 11.70 5.02
CA ILE A 249 -26.23 12.19 6.09
C ILE A 249 -26.73 13.56 5.62
N TYR A 250 -27.96 13.63 5.13
CA TYR A 250 -28.61 14.89 4.80
C TYR A 250 -28.72 15.75 6.07
N SER A 251 -27.70 16.58 6.32
CA SER A 251 -27.84 17.74 7.20
C SER A 251 -28.61 18.79 6.41
N SER A 252 -29.93 18.84 6.60
CA SER A 252 -30.74 19.99 6.19
C SER A 252 -30.33 21.21 6.99
N ALA A 253 -29.33 21.95 6.53
CA ALA A 253 -29.11 23.35 6.85
C ALA A 253 -28.06 23.91 5.90
N GLU A 254 -28.51 24.58 4.84
CA GLU A 254 -27.67 25.59 4.20
C GLU A 254 -27.18 26.57 5.28
N SER A 255 -25.87 26.66 5.49
CA SER A 255 -25.28 27.89 6.00
C SER A 255 -24.09 28.25 5.13
N LYS A 256 -24.35 29.17 4.19
CA LYS A 256 -23.31 30.01 3.61
C LYS A 256 -22.67 30.79 4.77
N LEU A 257 -21.41 30.50 5.12
CA LEU A 257 -20.32 31.48 5.26
C LEU A 257 -19.11 30.97 6.06
N LYS A 258 -17.94 31.38 5.53
CA LYS A 258 -16.59 31.50 6.12
C LYS A 258 -15.68 30.27 6.10
N LYS A 259 -14.90 30.25 5.01
CA LYS A 259 -13.49 29.81 4.90
C LYS A 259 -12.73 29.98 6.22
N ARG A 260 -12.63 28.91 7.00
CA ARG A 260 -11.63 28.72 8.06
C ARG A 260 -10.87 27.43 7.76
N LYS A 261 -9.55 27.56 7.86
CA LYS A 261 -8.50 26.66 7.40
C LYS A 261 -8.31 25.53 8.41
N ARG A 262 -8.17 24.30 7.90
CA ARG A 262 -7.59 23.10 8.52
C ARG A 262 -8.40 22.45 9.66
N ASP A 263 -9.29 21.54 9.27
CA ASP A 263 -9.41 20.22 9.91
C ASP A 263 -10.05 19.23 8.91
N ASP A 264 -9.31 18.89 7.84
CA ASP A 264 -9.85 18.20 6.64
C ASP A 264 -10.02 16.68 6.79
N ASN A 265 -9.65 16.07 7.93
CA ASN A 265 -9.68 14.61 8.10
C ASN A 265 -10.87 14.08 8.93
N ALA A 266 -11.73 14.95 9.47
CA ALA A 266 -12.81 14.53 10.37
C ALA A 266 -13.98 13.80 9.68
N GLY A 267 -13.95 13.62 8.35
CA GLY A 267 -15.04 13.03 7.57
C GLY A 267 -14.70 11.80 6.71
N ILE A 268 -13.46 11.30 6.76
CA ILE A 268 -13.05 10.11 5.98
C ILE A 268 -13.17 8.88 6.86
N ILE A 269 -14.06 7.95 6.49
CA ILE A 269 -14.11 6.63 7.09
C ILE A 269 -13.23 5.69 6.26
N MET A 270 -12.41 4.89 6.95
CA MET A 270 -11.64 3.82 6.34
C MET A 270 -12.15 2.47 6.85
N THR A 271 -12.49 1.57 5.94
CA THR A 271 -12.94 0.21 6.28
C THR A 271 -12.12 -0.85 5.56
N SER A 272 -12.18 -2.07 6.06
CA SER A 272 -11.82 -3.29 5.36
C SER A 272 -12.72 -4.43 5.84
N ASP A 273 -12.73 -5.55 5.16
CA ASP A 273 -13.47 -6.75 5.60
C ASP A 273 -12.70 -7.59 6.63
N ASN A 274 -11.48 -7.19 6.97
CA ASN A 274 -10.61 -7.89 7.92
C ASN A 274 -10.22 -6.95 9.09
N ASP A 275 -9.36 -7.42 9.99
CA ASP A 275 -8.98 -6.67 11.20
C ASP A 275 -8.19 -5.38 10.91
N TYR A 276 -7.75 -5.15 9.67
CA TYR A 276 -6.98 -3.97 9.31
C TYR A 276 -7.88 -2.74 9.08
N ASN A 277 -7.74 -1.71 9.91
CA ASN A 277 -8.60 -0.52 9.90
C ASN A 277 -7.98 0.72 9.19
N GLY A 278 -6.88 0.57 8.45
CA GLY A 278 -6.26 1.68 7.73
C GLY A 278 -5.47 2.69 8.58
N ASN A 279 -5.32 2.47 9.89
CA ASN A 279 -4.62 3.41 10.79
C ASN A 279 -3.17 3.72 10.32
N GLY A 280 -2.48 2.72 9.78
CA GLY A 280 -1.13 2.91 9.23
C GLY A 280 -1.05 3.97 8.13
N LEU A 281 -1.98 3.97 7.18
CA LEU A 281 -2.04 4.98 6.13
C LEU A 281 -2.39 6.36 6.70
N ALA A 282 -3.40 6.45 7.57
CA ALA A 282 -3.80 7.72 8.17
C ALA A 282 -2.63 8.40 8.93
N MET A 283 -1.82 7.62 9.65
CA MET A 283 -0.62 8.12 10.31
C MET A 283 0.47 8.53 9.33
N ALA A 284 0.70 7.73 8.28
CA ALA A 284 1.64 8.08 7.22
C ALA A 284 1.26 9.39 6.52
N VAL A 285 -0.02 9.63 6.27
CA VAL A 285 -0.53 10.90 5.73
C VAL A 285 -0.23 12.06 6.67
N LYS A 286 -0.48 11.92 7.98
CA LYS A 286 -0.15 12.96 8.96
C LYS A 286 1.34 13.31 8.97
N LEU A 287 2.21 12.30 8.94
CA LEU A 287 3.66 12.52 8.87
C LEU A 287 4.09 13.10 7.52
N TRP A 288 3.45 12.71 6.43
CA TRP A 288 3.71 13.29 5.11
C TRP A 288 3.33 14.78 5.07
N ASP A 289 2.16 15.13 5.60
CA ASP A 289 1.71 16.52 5.71
C ASP A 289 2.62 17.34 6.63
N LEU A 290 3.19 16.70 7.68
CA LEU A 290 4.21 17.31 8.52
C LEU A 290 5.42 17.77 7.69
N LEU A 291 5.91 16.89 6.80
CA LEU A 291 7.05 17.16 5.92
C LEU A 291 6.73 18.17 4.81
N HIS A 292 5.45 18.37 4.48
CA HIS A 292 5.01 19.29 3.42
C HIS A 292 4.48 20.63 3.95
N ASN A 293 4.61 20.88 5.26
CA ASN A 293 4.08 22.08 5.89
C ASN A 293 4.73 23.40 5.45
N SER A 294 5.93 23.37 4.87
CA SER A 294 6.62 24.57 4.35
C SER A 294 7.41 24.27 3.08
N ASP A 295 7.57 25.28 2.22
CA ASP A 295 8.35 25.18 0.98
C ASP A 295 9.84 24.86 1.22
N TYR A 296 10.36 25.22 2.40
CA TYR A 296 11.73 24.86 2.78
C TYR A 296 11.84 23.36 3.08
N LEU A 297 10.92 22.80 3.88
CA LEU A 297 10.88 21.37 4.16
C LEU A 297 10.71 20.54 2.89
N GLN A 298 9.83 20.97 1.98
CA GLN A 298 9.62 20.29 0.70
C GLN A 298 10.89 20.22 -0.15
N ARG A 299 11.64 21.33 -0.25
CA ARG A 299 12.92 21.37 -0.99
C ARG A 299 13.98 20.47 -0.36
N GLU A 300 14.11 20.49 0.95
CA GLU A 300 15.06 19.62 1.66
C GLU A 300 14.64 18.15 1.60
N LEU A 301 13.34 17.85 1.62
CA LEU A 301 12.82 16.51 1.39
C LEU A 301 13.17 15.99 -0.01
N THR A 302 13.07 16.83 -1.06
CA THR A 302 13.47 16.42 -2.42
C THR A 302 14.95 16.03 -2.46
N LYS A 303 15.83 16.81 -1.82
CA LYS A 303 17.26 16.48 -1.72
C LYS A 303 17.48 15.17 -0.97
N LEU A 304 16.75 14.97 0.13
CA LEU A 304 16.87 13.76 0.93
C LEU A 304 16.35 12.53 0.18
N ASN A 305 15.24 12.66 -0.57
CA ASN A 305 14.71 11.60 -1.41
C ASN A 305 15.76 11.15 -2.46
N GLN A 306 16.39 12.09 -3.16
CA GLN A 306 17.46 11.78 -4.12
C GLN A 306 18.65 11.11 -3.45
N GLN A 307 19.02 11.54 -2.24
CA GLN A 307 20.16 10.99 -1.51
C GLN A 307 19.91 9.56 -1.01
N LEU A 308 18.69 9.26 -0.55
CA LEU A 308 18.32 7.95 0.03
C LEU A 308 17.61 7.03 -0.96
N ARG A 309 17.29 7.51 -2.17
CA ARG A 309 16.57 6.79 -3.24
C ARG A 309 15.22 6.25 -2.77
N LEU A 310 14.40 7.11 -2.18
CA LEU A 310 13.14 6.71 -1.55
C LEU A 310 12.00 6.48 -2.54
N ASP A 311 12.20 6.72 -3.85
CA ASP A 311 11.14 6.62 -4.85
C ASP A 311 10.43 5.25 -4.82
N ASN A 312 11.17 4.16 -4.66
CA ASN A 312 10.58 2.81 -4.56
C ASN A 312 9.67 2.65 -3.33
N TRP A 313 10.01 3.30 -2.22
CA TRP A 313 9.19 3.29 -1.01
C TRP A 313 7.97 4.20 -1.14
N LEU A 314 8.18 5.40 -1.69
CA LEU A 314 7.17 6.46 -1.70
C LEU A 314 6.16 6.28 -2.84
N ASN A 315 6.51 5.66 -3.96
CA ASN A 315 5.64 5.61 -5.13
C ASN A 315 4.29 4.93 -4.88
N LEU A 316 4.27 3.83 -4.12
CA LEU A 316 3.03 3.15 -3.73
C LEU A 316 2.21 4.03 -2.78
N PHE A 317 2.87 4.57 -1.75
CA PHE A 317 2.24 5.47 -0.78
C PHE A 317 1.67 6.73 -1.42
N LEU A 318 2.35 7.35 -2.39
CA LEU A 318 1.90 8.57 -3.04
C LEU A 318 0.60 8.37 -3.83
N THR A 319 0.41 7.19 -4.43
CA THR A 319 -0.86 6.86 -5.08
C THR A 319 -1.97 6.67 -4.03
N ASP A 320 -1.68 5.98 -2.92
CA ASP A 320 -2.63 5.82 -1.82
C ASP A 320 -2.93 7.15 -1.11
N LEU A 321 -1.97 8.07 -1.06
CA LEU A 321 -2.11 9.44 -0.55
C LEU A 321 -3.04 10.26 -1.45
N ALA A 322 -2.87 10.19 -2.77
CA ALA A 322 -3.73 10.89 -3.72
C ALA A 322 -5.17 10.36 -3.62
N MET A 323 -5.35 9.03 -3.52
CA MET A 323 -6.64 8.41 -3.19
C MET A 323 -7.14 8.90 -1.84
N TYR A 324 -6.32 8.89 -0.79
CA TYR A 324 -6.70 9.33 0.55
C TYR A 324 -7.15 10.78 0.58
N LYS A 325 -6.55 11.66 -0.24
CA LYS A 325 -6.89 13.09 -0.31
C LYS A 325 -7.98 13.42 -1.34
N GLY A 326 -8.42 12.47 -2.16
CA GLY A 326 -9.44 12.70 -3.20
C GLY A 326 -8.91 13.49 -4.39
N LEU A 327 -7.61 13.38 -4.66
CA LEU A 327 -6.93 14.09 -5.75
C LEU A 327 -7.02 13.25 -7.04
N TYR A 328 -8.24 13.09 -7.57
CA TYR A 328 -8.54 12.19 -8.71
C TYR A 328 -7.68 12.44 -9.95
N HIS A 329 -7.43 13.71 -10.31
CA HIS A 329 -6.57 14.02 -11.46
C HIS A 329 -5.11 13.60 -11.25
N GLU A 330 -4.61 13.66 -10.02
CA GLU A 330 -3.28 13.17 -9.68
C GLU A 330 -3.23 11.63 -9.74
N VAL A 331 -4.29 10.95 -9.28
CA VAL A 331 -4.42 9.50 -9.40
C VAL A 331 -4.36 9.06 -10.87
N LEU A 332 -5.12 9.73 -11.76
CA LEU A 332 -5.07 9.45 -13.20
C LEU A 332 -3.64 9.60 -13.75
N ALA A 333 -2.99 10.73 -13.48
CA ALA A 333 -1.64 11.00 -13.96
C ALA A 333 -0.61 9.96 -13.47
N ARG A 334 -0.77 9.44 -12.25
CA ARG A 334 0.13 8.43 -11.67
C ARG A 334 -0.12 7.00 -12.19
N LEU A 335 -1.36 6.67 -12.56
CA LEU A 335 -1.75 5.29 -12.89
C LEU A 335 -1.84 4.99 -14.38
N THR A 336 -1.79 6.01 -15.25
CA THR A 336 -1.94 5.83 -16.71
C THR A 336 -0.90 4.86 -17.31
N GLU A 337 0.25 4.68 -16.67
CA GLU A 337 1.33 3.80 -17.14
C GLU A 337 1.28 2.36 -16.58
N GLY A 338 0.48 2.11 -15.53
CA GLY A 338 0.44 0.83 -14.84
C GLY A 338 -0.76 -0.03 -15.25
N ASN A 339 -0.62 -0.90 -16.25
CA ASN A 339 -1.72 -1.79 -16.67
C ASN A 339 -1.79 -3.08 -15.83
N ASN A 340 -2.18 -2.96 -14.56
CA ASN A 340 -2.45 -4.09 -13.69
C ASN A 340 -3.86 -3.99 -13.08
N LEU A 341 -4.34 -5.07 -12.47
CA LEU A 341 -5.70 -5.18 -11.92
C LEU A 341 -6.02 -4.09 -10.89
N SER A 342 -5.09 -3.79 -9.97
CA SER A 342 -5.31 -2.78 -8.93
C SER A 342 -5.34 -1.35 -9.49
N SER A 343 -4.49 -1.05 -10.48
CA SER A 343 -4.53 0.21 -11.22
C SER A 343 -5.84 0.38 -11.97
N ASN A 344 -6.30 -0.62 -12.72
CA ASN A 344 -7.55 -0.55 -13.47
C ASN A 344 -8.76 -0.39 -12.53
N LEU A 345 -8.75 -1.03 -11.36
CA LEU A 345 -9.77 -0.82 -10.31
C LEU A 345 -9.79 0.62 -9.79
N ARG A 346 -8.62 1.18 -9.48
CA ARG A 346 -8.50 2.58 -9.03
C ARG A 346 -8.90 3.57 -10.11
N LEU A 347 -8.57 3.29 -11.36
CA LEU A 347 -8.95 4.11 -12.51
C LEU A 347 -10.47 4.07 -12.73
N ALA A 348 -11.11 2.89 -12.65
CA ALA A 348 -12.57 2.77 -12.70
C ALA A 348 -13.26 3.58 -11.59
N SER A 349 -12.78 3.45 -10.34
CA SER A 349 -13.23 4.27 -9.20
C SER A 349 -13.07 5.77 -9.47
N THR A 350 -11.89 6.18 -9.94
CA THR A 350 -11.55 7.58 -10.21
C THR A 350 -12.45 8.17 -11.30
N CYS A 351 -12.66 7.46 -12.40
CA CYS A 351 -13.56 7.86 -13.47
C CYS A 351 -15.01 8.03 -12.99
N PHE A 352 -15.51 7.15 -12.11
CA PHE A 352 -16.83 7.29 -11.52
C PHE A 352 -16.99 8.60 -10.74
N PHE A 353 -16.05 8.93 -9.85
CA PHE A 353 -16.10 10.18 -9.06
C PHE A 353 -15.90 11.44 -9.92
N LEU A 354 -15.20 11.34 -11.04
CA LEU A 354 -15.09 12.40 -12.04
C LEU A 354 -16.28 12.47 -13.01
N LYS A 355 -17.28 11.57 -12.87
CA LYS A 355 -18.43 11.43 -13.77
C LYS A 355 -18.06 11.08 -15.22
N ASP A 356 -16.88 10.52 -15.45
CA ASP A 356 -16.49 9.92 -16.72
C ASP A 356 -16.96 8.46 -16.77
N TYR A 357 -18.26 8.27 -16.99
CA TYR A 357 -18.86 6.93 -16.99
C TYR A 357 -18.40 6.07 -18.18
N LYS A 358 -17.97 6.68 -19.27
CA LYS A 358 -17.40 5.96 -20.41
C LYS A 358 -16.04 5.36 -20.03
N GLY A 359 -15.13 6.18 -19.52
CA GLY A 359 -13.83 5.70 -19.03
C GLY A 359 -13.97 4.68 -17.90
N MET A 360 -14.93 4.91 -16.99
CA MET A 360 -15.27 3.95 -15.93
C MET A 360 -15.61 2.57 -16.51
N LEU A 361 -16.51 2.50 -17.50
CA LEU A 361 -16.91 1.23 -18.11
C LEU A 361 -15.73 0.55 -18.84
N GLU A 362 -14.91 1.32 -19.56
CA GLU A 362 -13.71 0.80 -20.24
C GLU A 362 -12.76 0.12 -19.23
N TYR A 363 -12.48 0.76 -18.09
CA TYR A 363 -11.65 0.15 -17.04
C TYR A 363 -12.33 -1.03 -16.33
N ILE A 364 -13.64 -0.97 -16.08
CA ILE A 364 -14.39 -2.11 -15.53
C ILE A 364 -14.28 -3.33 -16.44
N ILE A 365 -14.35 -3.16 -17.76
CA ILE A 365 -14.18 -4.26 -18.72
C ILE A 365 -12.77 -4.86 -18.62
N LEU A 366 -11.73 -4.03 -18.47
CA LEU A 366 -10.36 -4.53 -18.26
C LEU A 366 -10.23 -5.32 -16.94
N VAL A 367 -10.84 -4.82 -15.86
CA VAL A 367 -10.87 -5.50 -14.56
C VAL A 367 -11.60 -6.85 -14.66
N VAL A 368 -12.79 -6.86 -15.26
CA VAL A 368 -13.64 -8.05 -15.36
C VAL A 368 -13.02 -9.13 -16.26
N ASN A 369 -12.25 -8.73 -17.29
CA ASN A 369 -11.46 -9.66 -18.11
C ASN A 369 -10.22 -10.23 -17.39
N SER A 370 -9.80 -9.61 -16.28
CA SER A 370 -8.61 -10.00 -15.51
C SER A 370 -8.96 -10.44 -14.07
N LEU A 371 -10.18 -10.94 -13.86
CA LEU A 371 -10.64 -11.39 -12.54
C LEU A 371 -9.76 -12.52 -12.00
N PRO A 372 -9.37 -12.45 -10.71
CA PRO A 372 -8.67 -13.54 -10.04
C PRO A 372 -9.48 -14.82 -10.02
N THR A 373 -8.80 -15.96 -9.95
CA THR A 373 -9.42 -17.28 -9.75
C THR A 373 -9.87 -17.50 -8.30
N THR A 374 -9.21 -16.84 -7.34
CA THR A 374 -9.61 -16.85 -5.93
C THR A 374 -10.96 -16.18 -5.77
N LEU A 375 -11.96 -16.92 -5.28
CA LEU A 375 -13.34 -16.43 -5.15
C LEU A 375 -13.47 -15.25 -4.18
N GLY A 376 -12.92 -15.35 -2.97
CA GLY A 376 -13.15 -14.37 -1.91
C GLY A 376 -14.62 -14.34 -1.44
N LYS A 377 -14.97 -13.35 -0.62
CA LYS A 377 -16.34 -13.13 -0.15
C LYS A 377 -16.77 -11.71 -0.53
N ILE A 378 -18.08 -11.52 -0.72
CA ILE A 378 -18.67 -10.19 -0.82
C ILE A 378 -18.41 -9.40 0.47
N SER A 379 -18.14 -8.11 0.30
CA SER A 379 -17.96 -7.16 1.39
C SER A 379 -19.32 -6.65 1.88
N HIS A 380 -19.47 -6.50 3.19
CA HIS A 380 -20.65 -5.87 3.79
C HIS A 380 -20.40 -4.41 4.19
N ASN A 381 -19.19 -3.92 3.97
CA ASN A 381 -18.74 -2.60 4.44
C ASN A 381 -18.50 -1.61 3.29
N LEU A 382 -18.86 -1.94 2.04
CA LEU A 382 -18.67 -1.05 0.89
C LEU A 382 -19.50 0.23 0.97
N THR A 383 -20.59 0.23 1.73
CA THR A 383 -21.45 1.39 1.94
C THR A 383 -21.47 1.75 3.42
N VAL A 384 -21.17 3.00 3.76
CA VAL A 384 -21.19 3.50 5.14
C VAL A 384 -21.80 4.90 5.22
N PRO A 385 -22.39 5.30 6.36
CA PRO A 385 -22.97 6.63 6.55
C PRO A 385 -21.87 7.68 6.74
N SER A 386 -21.27 8.14 5.64
CA SER A 386 -20.20 9.15 5.64
C SER A 386 -20.23 10.01 4.38
N SER A 387 -19.64 11.20 4.46
CA SER A 387 -19.41 12.02 3.27
C SER A 387 -18.37 11.42 2.34
N ARG A 388 -17.41 10.67 2.90
CA ARG A 388 -16.31 10.08 2.13
C ARG A 388 -15.84 8.80 2.77
N HIS A 389 -15.76 7.77 1.95
CA HIS A 389 -15.47 6.41 2.39
C HIS A 389 -14.35 5.82 1.55
N LEU A 390 -13.28 5.36 2.19
CA LEU A 390 -12.22 4.59 1.57
C LEU A 390 -12.30 3.15 2.08
N HIS A 391 -12.12 2.20 1.19
CA HIS A 391 -12.19 0.78 1.53
C HIS A 391 -10.95 0.05 1.00
N TYR A 392 -10.36 -0.80 1.83
CA TYR A 392 -9.37 -1.76 1.38
C TYR A 392 -10.06 -2.98 0.81
N LEU A 393 -10.27 -2.96 -0.51
CA LEU A 393 -10.93 -4.03 -1.25
C LEU A 393 -10.00 -5.22 -1.41
N THR A 394 -10.45 -6.41 -1.02
CA THR A 394 -9.71 -7.65 -1.26
C THR A 394 -9.63 -7.93 -2.77
N LEU A 395 -8.44 -8.22 -3.29
CA LEU A 395 -8.22 -8.56 -4.69
C LEU A 395 -8.60 -10.02 -4.99
N ALA A 396 -9.88 -10.32 -4.83
CA ALA A 396 -10.50 -11.61 -5.13
C ALA A 396 -11.76 -11.40 -5.98
N ARG A 397 -12.24 -12.46 -6.63
CA ARG A 397 -13.27 -12.41 -7.67
C ARG A 397 -14.57 -11.74 -7.23
N PHE A 398 -15.18 -12.20 -6.14
CA PHE A 398 -16.45 -11.65 -5.63
C PHE A 398 -16.33 -10.19 -5.18
N PRO A 399 -15.39 -9.78 -4.30
CA PRO A 399 -15.31 -8.38 -3.88
C PRO A 399 -15.03 -7.43 -5.06
N ILE A 400 -14.18 -7.82 -6.02
CA ILE A 400 -13.91 -7.02 -7.22
C ILE A 400 -15.18 -6.87 -8.06
N LEU A 401 -15.85 -7.98 -8.37
CA LEU A 401 -17.04 -7.96 -9.21
C LEU A 401 -18.19 -7.20 -8.55
N GLN A 402 -18.40 -7.39 -7.25
CA GLN A 402 -19.35 -6.65 -6.44
C GLN A 402 -19.09 -5.14 -6.52
N TYR A 403 -17.84 -4.73 -6.31
CA TYR A 403 -17.45 -3.32 -6.40
C TYR A 403 -17.71 -2.72 -7.79
N CYS A 404 -17.36 -3.44 -8.87
CA CYS A 404 -17.67 -3.02 -10.25
C CYS A 404 -19.18 -2.93 -10.52
N CYS A 405 -19.96 -3.92 -10.09
CA CYS A 405 -21.41 -3.90 -10.20
C CYS A 405 -22.02 -2.72 -9.45
N ARG A 406 -21.49 -2.39 -8.27
CA ARG A 406 -21.94 -1.28 -7.45
C ARG A 406 -21.66 0.08 -8.10
N LEU A 407 -20.47 0.27 -8.69
CA LEU A 407 -20.15 1.48 -9.48
C LEU A 407 -21.15 1.68 -10.62
N LEU A 408 -21.40 0.63 -11.41
CA LEU A 408 -22.35 0.66 -12.52
C LEU A 408 -23.77 0.93 -12.04
N LEU A 409 -24.21 0.25 -10.98
CA LEU A 409 -25.55 0.40 -10.41
C LEU A 409 -25.80 1.83 -9.95
N LEU A 410 -24.85 2.44 -9.23
CA LEU A 410 -24.98 3.81 -8.76
C LEU A 410 -24.93 4.82 -9.91
N ALA A 411 -24.13 4.58 -10.95
CA ALA A 411 -24.09 5.44 -12.13
C ALA A 411 -25.41 5.40 -12.94
N ILE A 412 -26.06 4.23 -13.03
CA ILE A 412 -27.33 4.06 -13.75
C ILE A 412 -28.54 4.53 -12.91
N LYS A 413 -28.42 4.55 -11.57
CA LYS A 413 -29.51 4.90 -10.65
C LYS A 413 -30.14 6.26 -10.93
N GLU A 414 -29.35 7.26 -11.34
CA GLU A 414 -29.87 8.59 -11.71
C GLU A 414 -30.84 8.53 -12.90
N ASN A 415 -30.71 7.52 -13.77
CA ASN A 415 -31.50 7.36 -14.99
C ASN A 415 -32.84 6.65 -14.77
N PHE A 416 -33.15 6.20 -13.54
CA PHE A 416 -34.45 5.60 -13.21
C PHE A 416 -35.63 6.58 -13.37
N SER A 417 -35.38 7.88 -13.34
CA SER A 417 -36.43 8.88 -13.58
C SER A 417 -36.74 9.11 -15.06
N LEU A 418 -35.89 8.68 -15.98
CA LEU A 418 -36.11 8.86 -17.42
C LEU A 418 -37.25 7.98 -17.90
N SER A 419 -38.15 8.51 -18.73
CA SER A 419 -39.28 7.75 -19.29
C SER A 419 -38.89 7.00 -20.57
N GLY A 420 -39.66 5.97 -20.91
CA GLY A 420 -39.49 5.19 -22.14
C GLY A 420 -38.34 4.18 -22.07
N ASN A 421 -37.88 3.75 -23.25
CA ASN A 421 -36.94 2.63 -23.39
C ASN A 421 -35.63 2.80 -22.61
N ILE A 422 -35.12 4.03 -22.49
CA ILE A 422 -33.87 4.30 -21.77
C ILE A 422 -34.05 4.04 -20.27
N GLY A 423 -35.16 4.51 -19.70
CA GLY A 423 -35.48 4.28 -18.30
C GLY A 423 -35.72 2.80 -18.01
N ASP A 424 -36.42 2.09 -18.88
CA ASP A 424 -36.67 0.66 -18.71
C ASP A 424 -35.37 -0.15 -18.85
N LEU A 425 -34.49 0.23 -19.78
CA LEU A 425 -33.17 -0.38 -19.93
C LEU A 425 -32.31 -0.15 -18.67
N ALA A 426 -32.29 1.08 -18.14
CA ALA A 426 -31.59 1.43 -16.90
C ALA A 426 -32.11 0.60 -15.70
N ILE A 427 -33.43 0.50 -15.54
CA ILE A 427 -34.06 -0.33 -14.50
C ILE A 427 -33.68 -1.81 -14.67
N GLY A 428 -33.77 -2.34 -15.90
CA GLY A 428 -33.43 -3.73 -16.18
C GLY A 428 -31.96 -4.07 -15.92
N HIS A 429 -31.04 -3.18 -16.30
CA HIS A 429 -29.61 -3.33 -15.96
C HIS A 429 -29.39 -3.28 -14.45
N ALA A 430 -30.08 -2.39 -13.74
CA ALA A 430 -30.00 -2.34 -12.28
C ALA A 430 -30.48 -3.63 -11.61
N LEU A 431 -31.57 -4.23 -12.10
CA LEU A 431 -32.05 -5.53 -11.64
C LEU A 431 -31.02 -6.64 -11.84
N VAL A 432 -30.24 -6.61 -12.93
CA VAL A 432 -29.15 -7.58 -13.13
C VAL A 432 -28.02 -7.34 -12.14
N LEU A 433 -27.53 -6.10 -12.03
CA LEU A 433 -26.35 -5.75 -11.24
C LEU A 433 -26.57 -5.94 -9.73
N MET A 434 -27.76 -5.65 -9.22
CA MET A 434 -28.05 -5.71 -7.79
C MET A 434 -28.12 -7.14 -7.22
N GLN A 435 -28.19 -8.17 -8.06
CA GLN A 435 -28.27 -9.58 -7.61
C GLN A 435 -27.07 -9.99 -6.76
N ILE A 436 -25.88 -9.42 -7.00
CA ILE A 436 -24.67 -9.75 -6.24
C ILE A 436 -24.70 -9.25 -4.80
N ASP A 437 -25.43 -8.17 -4.55
CA ASP A 437 -25.56 -7.52 -3.25
C ASP A 437 -26.90 -7.88 -2.56
N TRP A 438 -27.71 -8.75 -3.16
CA TRP A 438 -28.98 -9.15 -2.57
C TRP A 438 -28.75 -9.90 -1.23
N PRO A 439 -29.47 -9.57 -0.13
CA PRO A 439 -30.61 -8.64 -0.01
C PRO A 439 -30.28 -7.20 0.44
N GLN A 440 -29.02 -6.78 0.48
CA GLN A 440 -28.62 -5.45 0.94
C GLN A 440 -29.24 -4.31 0.10
N GLU A 441 -29.49 -4.57 -1.18
CA GLU A 441 -30.08 -3.60 -2.12
C GLU A 441 -31.62 -3.62 -2.17
N ALA A 442 -32.29 -4.17 -1.16
CA ALA A 442 -33.76 -4.21 -1.09
C ALA A 442 -34.41 -2.82 -1.25
N SER A 443 -33.79 -1.76 -0.73
CA SER A 443 -34.28 -0.37 -0.86
C SER A 443 -34.27 0.13 -2.31
N ILE A 444 -33.27 -0.29 -3.11
CA ILE A 444 -33.22 -0.01 -4.54
C ILE A 444 -34.33 -0.78 -5.26
N LEU A 445 -34.60 -2.03 -4.88
CA LEU A 445 -35.69 -2.80 -5.49
C LEU A 445 -37.03 -2.12 -5.25
N THR A 446 -37.31 -1.64 -4.03
CA THR A 446 -38.53 -0.86 -3.74
C THR A 446 -38.65 0.38 -4.63
N THR A 447 -37.54 1.10 -4.82
CA THR A 447 -37.53 2.26 -5.73
C THR A 447 -37.83 1.85 -7.17
N ILE A 448 -37.26 0.74 -7.63
CA ILE A 448 -37.49 0.19 -8.98
C ILE A 448 -38.95 -0.23 -9.15
N THR A 449 -39.53 -0.96 -8.21
CA THR A 449 -40.92 -1.46 -8.30
C THR A 449 -41.92 -0.31 -8.30
N GLU A 450 -41.73 0.73 -7.47
CA GLU A 450 -42.52 1.95 -7.51
C GLU A 450 -42.45 2.65 -8.88
N ARG A 451 -41.26 2.70 -9.50
CA ARG A 451 -41.08 3.31 -10.83
C ARG A 451 -41.78 2.52 -11.92
N ILE A 452 -41.66 1.20 -11.90
CA ILE A 452 -42.35 0.31 -12.83
C ILE A 452 -43.88 0.44 -12.68
N LEU A 453 -44.37 0.43 -11.44
CA LEU A 453 -45.80 0.57 -11.14
C LEU A 453 -46.35 1.89 -11.67
N ASN A 454 -45.64 3.00 -11.43
CA ASN A 454 -46.05 4.33 -11.89
C ASN A 454 -46.09 4.44 -13.42
N ARG A 455 -45.28 3.66 -14.15
CA ARG A 455 -45.28 3.62 -15.62
C ARG A 455 -46.37 2.71 -16.19
N GLY A 456 -46.79 1.69 -15.44
CA GLY A 456 -47.76 0.69 -15.88
C GLY A 456 -47.25 -0.30 -16.94
N SER A 457 -46.01 -0.12 -17.41
CA SER A 457 -45.33 -1.06 -18.30
C SER A 457 -43.84 -1.10 -18.01
N PHE A 458 -43.20 -2.23 -18.28
CA PHE A 458 -41.76 -2.41 -18.20
C PHE A 458 -41.26 -3.36 -19.27
N THR A 459 -40.30 -2.90 -20.08
CA THR A 459 -39.70 -3.68 -21.17
C THR A 459 -38.21 -3.89 -20.92
N TYR A 460 -37.77 -5.15 -20.87
CA TYR A 460 -36.34 -5.46 -20.74
C TYR A 460 -35.92 -6.66 -21.60
N PRO A 461 -35.32 -6.43 -22.78
CA PRO A 461 -34.96 -7.50 -23.73
C PRO A 461 -33.95 -8.51 -23.19
N LEU A 462 -33.10 -8.10 -22.25
CA LEU A 462 -32.02 -8.93 -21.70
C LEU A 462 -32.44 -9.75 -20.47
N PHE A 463 -33.72 -9.67 -20.06
CA PHE A 463 -34.23 -10.31 -18.85
C PHE A 463 -33.91 -11.79 -18.78
N GLN A 464 -34.23 -12.54 -19.83
CA GLN A 464 -34.02 -13.99 -19.87
C GLN A 464 -32.54 -14.39 -19.88
N GLY A 465 -31.66 -13.46 -20.23
CA GLY A 465 -30.22 -13.67 -20.21
C GLY A 465 -29.69 -13.68 -18.78
N TYR A 466 -30.12 -12.72 -17.94
CA TYR A 466 -29.31 -12.31 -16.78
C TYR A 466 -30.06 -12.15 -15.45
N VAL A 467 -31.40 -12.15 -15.41
CA VAL A 467 -32.16 -12.02 -14.15
C VAL A 467 -32.60 -13.40 -13.67
N ILE A 468 -32.03 -13.87 -12.56
CA ILE A 468 -32.27 -15.21 -12.00
C ILE A 468 -32.71 -15.19 -10.52
N CYS A 469 -32.45 -14.11 -9.78
CA CYS A 469 -32.74 -14.02 -8.34
C CYS A 469 -34.24 -14.18 -8.05
N VAL A 470 -34.61 -15.21 -7.29
CA VAL A 470 -36.01 -15.58 -7.03
C VAL A 470 -36.81 -14.44 -6.43
N ASP A 471 -36.29 -13.72 -5.43
CA ASP A 471 -37.01 -12.63 -4.77
C ASP A 471 -37.36 -11.48 -5.74
N ILE A 472 -36.44 -11.15 -6.66
CA ILE A 472 -36.70 -10.16 -7.73
C ILE A 472 -37.77 -10.68 -8.70
N LEU A 473 -37.72 -11.96 -9.07
CA LEU A 473 -38.71 -12.59 -9.95
C LEU A 473 -40.11 -12.60 -9.32
N GLU A 474 -40.19 -12.83 -8.01
CA GLU A 474 -41.45 -12.80 -7.26
C GLU A 474 -42.05 -11.40 -7.24
N GLU A 475 -41.27 -10.36 -6.96
CA GLU A 475 -41.74 -8.96 -6.99
C GLU A 475 -42.26 -8.55 -8.37
N LEU A 476 -41.53 -8.88 -9.45
CA LEU A 476 -41.99 -8.62 -10.81
C LEU A 476 -43.26 -9.41 -11.15
N THR A 477 -43.35 -10.67 -10.69
CA THR A 477 -44.55 -11.50 -10.87
C THR A 477 -45.74 -10.89 -10.14
N TYR A 478 -45.54 -10.34 -8.95
CA TYR A 478 -46.59 -9.66 -8.19
C TYR A 478 -47.10 -8.41 -8.93
N LEU A 479 -46.21 -7.54 -9.40
CA LEU A 479 -46.58 -6.32 -10.16
C LEU A 479 -47.45 -6.61 -11.39
N TRP A 480 -47.22 -7.75 -12.03
CA TRP A 480 -47.99 -8.20 -13.18
C TRP A 480 -49.42 -8.67 -12.83
N THR A 481 -49.66 -9.11 -11.59
CA THR A 481 -50.99 -9.52 -11.14
C THR A 481 -51.94 -8.33 -11.01
N GLU A 482 -53.25 -8.60 -11.09
CA GLU A 482 -54.27 -7.58 -10.84
C GLU A 482 -54.17 -6.97 -9.44
N HIS A 483 -53.69 -7.73 -8.45
CA HIS A 483 -53.48 -7.24 -7.08
C HIS A 483 -52.23 -6.36 -6.93
N GLY A 484 -51.20 -6.57 -7.76
CA GLY A 484 -49.96 -5.78 -7.73
C GLY A 484 -49.90 -4.63 -8.72
N GLY A 485 -51.00 -4.31 -9.39
CA GLY A 485 -51.13 -3.14 -10.28
C GLY A 485 -51.35 -3.46 -11.76
N GLY A 486 -51.27 -4.73 -12.16
CA GLY A 486 -51.56 -5.17 -13.52
C GLY A 486 -50.57 -4.62 -14.56
N VAL A 487 -49.30 -4.47 -14.18
CA VAL A 487 -48.25 -3.90 -15.04
C VAL A 487 -48.03 -4.78 -16.27
N SER A 488 -47.90 -4.16 -17.45
CA SER A 488 -47.52 -4.86 -18.68
C SER A 488 -46.02 -5.16 -18.70
N LEU A 489 -45.63 -6.43 -18.61
CA LEU A 489 -44.23 -6.86 -18.68
C LEU A 489 -43.86 -7.40 -20.06
N ASP A 490 -42.90 -6.76 -20.73
CA ASP A 490 -42.30 -7.23 -21.97
C ASP A 490 -40.84 -7.66 -21.73
N ILE A 491 -40.68 -8.91 -21.30
CA ILE A 491 -39.40 -9.49 -20.86
C ILE A 491 -38.99 -10.72 -21.68
N THR A 492 -39.69 -10.98 -22.79
CA THR A 492 -39.39 -12.10 -23.70
C THR A 492 -38.78 -11.54 -24.98
N ALA A 493 -37.64 -12.08 -25.41
CA ALA A 493 -37.03 -11.70 -26.67
C ALA A 493 -37.94 -12.13 -27.84
N GLY A 494 -38.81 -11.23 -28.32
CA GLY A 494 -39.69 -11.50 -29.46
C GLY A 494 -41.05 -10.79 -29.49
N ALA A 495 -41.49 -10.10 -28.42
CA ALA A 495 -42.83 -9.51 -28.40
C ALA A 495 -43.04 -8.38 -29.43
N GLY A 496 -41.97 -7.69 -29.84
CA GLY A 496 -42.02 -6.64 -30.85
C GLY A 496 -42.43 -7.13 -32.25
N ILE A 497 -42.26 -8.41 -32.57
CA ILE A 497 -42.67 -8.98 -33.87
C ILE A 497 -44.18 -9.33 -33.88
N ILE A 498 -44.80 -9.46 -32.70
CA ILE A 498 -46.20 -9.91 -32.58
C ILE A 498 -47.19 -8.73 -32.59
N GLN A 499 -46.78 -7.52 -32.19
CA GLN A 499 -47.67 -6.35 -32.19
C GLN A 499 -48.16 -5.94 -33.59
N ASN A 500 -47.49 -6.36 -34.66
CA ASN A 500 -47.96 -6.12 -36.03
C ASN A 500 -48.98 -7.13 -36.56
N ARG A 501 -49.39 -8.14 -35.78
CA ARG A 501 -50.56 -8.96 -36.10
C ARG A 501 -51.80 -8.40 -35.40
N ARG A 502 -52.48 -7.45 -36.07
CA ARG A 502 -53.94 -7.29 -35.90
C ARG A 502 -54.59 -8.64 -36.18
N ILE A 503 -55.13 -9.35 -35.16
CA ILE A 503 -56.28 -10.27 -35.22
C ILE A 503 -56.78 -10.60 -33.78
N THR A 504 -57.95 -10.04 -33.48
CA THR A 504 -59.08 -10.40 -32.59
C THR A 504 -59.03 -11.52 -31.53
N THR A 505 -59.35 -11.10 -30.28
CA THR A 505 -60.31 -11.64 -29.27
C THR A 505 -60.13 -13.02 -28.58
N ARG A 506 -60.06 -12.96 -27.24
CA ARG A 506 -60.36 -13.98 -26.19
C ARG A 506 -59.41 -15.18 -26.00
N GLY A 507 -58.46 -15.44 -26.91
CA GLY A 507 -57.50 -16.54 -26.76
C GLY A 507 -56.01 -16.14 -26.67
N ALA A 508 -55.63 -15.00 -27.23
CA ALA A 508 -54.23 -14.56 -27.33
C ALA A 508 -53.62 -14.23 -25.95
N ASP A 509 -54.40 -13.58 -25.08
CA ASP A 509 -53.92 -13.18 -23.75
C ASP A 509 -53.55 -14.39 -22.89
N LYS A 510 -54.24 -15.53 -23.02
CA LYS A 510 -53.90 -16.75 -22.27
C LYS A 510 -52.53 -17.30 -22.68
N GLY A 511 -52.17 -17.22 -23.97
CA GLY A 511 -50.86 -17.67 -24.47
C GLY A 511 -49.74 -16.81 -23.92
N VAL A 512 -49.89 -15.49 -24.00
CA VAL A 512 -48.91 -14.52 -23.45
C VAL A 512 -48.73 -14.69 -21.94
N ARG A 513 -49.83 -14.92 -21.19
CA ARG A 513 -49.77 -15.19 -19.75
C ARG A 513 -49.00 -16.47 -19.40
N GLU A 514 -49.16 -17.55 -20.17
CA GLU A 514 -48.43 -18.80 -19.93
C GLU A 514 -46.97 -18.73 -20.35
N GLU A 515 -46.64 -18.02 -21.44
CA GLU A 515 -45.26 -17.76 -21.85
C GLU A 515 -44.47 -16.98 -20.78
N LEU A 516 -45.08 -15.93 -20.21
CA LEU A 516 -44.47 -15.15 -19.14
C LEU A 516 -44.21 -16.00 -17.89
N LYS A 517 -45.21 -16.77 -17.44
CA LYS A 517 -45.05 -17.69 -16.29
C LYS A 517 -43.95 -18.72 -16.56
N GLN A 518 -43.88 -19.24 -17.77
CA GLN A 518 -42.84 -20.19 -18.15
C GLN A 518 -41.45 -19.52 -18.17
N ALA A 519 -41.34 -18.28 -18.64
CA ALA A 519 -40.11 -17.50 -18.57
C ALA A 519 -39.66 -17.28 -17.12
N MET A 520 -40.55 -16.85 -16.22
CA MET A 520 -40.24 -16.68 -14.79
C MET A 520 -39.77 -18.00 -14.15
N ARG A 521 -40.48 -19.11 -14.40
CA ARG A 521 -40.09 -20.44 -13.87
C ARG A 521 -38.73 -20.90 -14.38
N ARG A 522 -38.39 -20.62 -15.65
CA ARG A 522 -37.08 -20.94 -16.21
C ARG A 522 -35.97 -20.13 -15.56
N GLN A 523 -36.22 -18.85 -15.26
CA GLN A 523 -35.25 -18.01 -14.56
C GLN A 523 -35.06 -18.45 -13.11
N ALA A 524 -36.15 -18.71 -12.38
CA ALA A 524 -36.09 -19.19 -11.01
C ALA A 524 -35.35 -20.54 -10.88
N ALA A 525 -35.45 -21.41 -11.89
CA ALA A 525 -34.73 -22.68 -11.92
C ALA A 525 -33.21 -22.54 -12.10
N ARG A 526 -32.71 -21.34 -12.48
CA ARG A 526 -31.27 -21.05 -12.60
C ARG A 526 -30.67 -20.55 -11.29
N ASP A 527 -31.49 -20.02 -10.38
CA ASP A 527 -31.01 -19.49 -9.10
C ASP A 527 -30.36 -20.59 -8.25
N GLY A 528 -29.18 -20.30 -7.70
CA GLY A 528 -28.36 -21.28 -6.96
C GLY A 528 -27.74 -22.40 -7.80
N VAL A 529 -28.04 -22.51 -9.10
CA VAL A 529 -27.44 -23.50 -10.02
C VAL A 529 -26.39 -22.84 -10.91
N GLU A 530 -26.72 -21.72 -11.52
CA GLU A 530 -25.79 -20.97 -12.36
C GLU A 530 -24.92 -20.04 -11.50
N PRO A 531 -23.58 -20.05 -11.68
CA PRO A 531 -22.70 -19.15 -10.93
C PRO A 531 -22.97 -17.69 -11.29
N LEU A 532 -23.50 -16.94 -10.32
CA LEU A 532 -23.90 -15.54 -10.49
C LEU A 532 -22.74 -14.65 -10.93
N ASP A 533 -21.53 -14.92 -10.45
CA ASP A 533 -20.33 -14.18 -10.81
C ASP A 533 -19.97 -14.34 -12.31
N GLU A 534 -20.10 -15.55 -12.86
CA GLU A 534 -19.90 -15.75 -14.31
C GLU A 534 -21.01 -15.09 -15.13
N LEU A 535 -22.24 -15.12 -14.62
CA LEU A 535 -23.39 -14.50 -15.28
C LEU A 535 -23.20 -12.97 -15.38
N LEU A 536 -22.79 -12.33 -14.28
CA LEU A 536 -22.51 -10.89 -14.22
C LEU A 536 -21.28 -10.51 -15.04
N GLN A 537 -20.23 -11.33 -15.01
CA GLN A 537 -19.07 -11.16 -15.88
C GLN A 537 -19.48 -11.17 -17.35
N LYS A 538 -20.30 -12.14 -17.78
CA LYS A 538 -20.82 -12.22 -19.15
C LYS A 538 -21.68 -11.00 -19.50
N PHE A 539 -22.54 -10.55 -18.59
CA PHE A 539 -23.36 -9.35 -18.77
C PHE A 539 -22.49 -8.11 -19.06
N ILE A 540 -21.50 -7.84 -18.21
CA ILE A 540 -20.63 -6.67 -18.35
C ILE A 540 -19.84 -6.70 -19.68
N ILE A 541 -19.33 -7.88 -20.07
CA ILE A 541 -18.52 -8.03 -21.29
C ILE A 541 -19.38 -7.96 -22.55
N ASN A 542 -20.48 -8.72 -22.61
CA ASN A 542 -21.26 -8.88 -23.83
C ASN A 542 -22.18 -7.69 -24.09
N GLU A 543 -22.71 -7.06 -23.03
CA GLU A 543 -23.71 -6.01 -23.13
C GLU A 543 -23.13 -4.60 -22.92
N GLN A 544 -21.80 -4.43 -23.04
CA GLN A 544 -21.11 -3.15 -22.85
C GLN A 544 -21.75 -1.97 -23.60
N GLY A 545 -22.26 -2.20 -24.82
CA GLY A 545 -22.92 -1.15 -25.61
C GLY A 545 -24.27 -0.72 -25.02
N ALA A 546 -25.06 -1.68 -24.52
CA ALA A 546 -26.34 -1.40 -23.86
C ALA A 546 -26.12 -0.72 -22.49
N ILE A 547 -25.11 -1.17 -21.75
CA ILE A 547 -24.70 -0.56 -20.49
C ILE A 547 -24.26 0.89 -20.74
N LEU A 548 -23.41 1.14 -21.72
CA LEU A 548 -22.97 2.49 -22.07
C LEU A 548 -24.13 3.42 -22.44
N HIS A 549 -25.09 2.90 -23.21
CA HIS A 549 -26.29 3.66 -23.57
C HIS A 549 -27.13 4.05 -22.34
N SER A 550 -27.10 3.24 -21.29
CA SER A 550 -27.77 3.53 -20.01
C SER A 550 -26.96 4.42 -19.07
N LEU A 551 -25.67 4.66 -19.36
CA LEU A 551 -24.77 5.52 -18.59
C LEU A 551 -24.69 6.94 -19.15
N ILE A 552 -24.81 7.10 -20.47
CA ILE A 552 -24.74 8.41 -21.12
C ILE A 552 -26.12 9.08 -21.08
N ILE A 553 -26.23 10.15 -20.30
CA ILE A 553 -27.35 11.09 -20.39
C ILE A 553 -27.22 11.83 -21.73
N GLN A 554 -28.26 11.77 -22.57
CA GLN A 554 -28.38 12.67 -23.73
C GLN A 554 -28.90 14.04 -23.31
#